data_AF-A0AAN9BV51-F1
#
_entry.id   AF-A0AAN9BV51-F1
#
_cell.length_a   1.000
_cell.length_b   1.000
_cell.length_c   1.000
_cell.angle_alpha   90.00
_cell.angle_beta   90.00
_cell.angle_gamma   90.00
#
_symmetry.space_group_name_H-M   'P 1'
#
loop_
_entity.id
_entity.type
_entity.pdbx_description
1 polymer ?
#
loop_
_entity_poly.entity_id
_entity_poly.type
_entity_poly.pdbx_seq_one_letter_code
_entity_poly.pdbx_strand_id
1 'polypeptide(L)'
;MASKGGGKGGGKGGGKGGGKGGGQPKTAYHYTSPQNAKQIKQTGVIHPSQQGAFGANKVYLTTIPPSVGRKAIANNNYAGGGPGRERQGNVNAVVKVKVDSSKLTREAAPGGRNVYTHTGALKLDG
;
A
#
# COMPACT_ATOMS: atom_id res chain seq x y z
N MET A 1 -58.59 9.21 29.54
CA MET A 1 -57.50 8.35 30.09
C MET A 1 -56.19 9.11 29.98
N ALA A 2 -55.41 9.07 31.05
CA ALA A 2 -54.25 9.91 31.31
C ALA A 2 -52.95 9.40 30.67
N SER A 3 -52.13 10.37 30.26
CA SER A 3 -50.68 10.56 30.45
C SER A 3 -49.67 9.40 30.55
N LYS A 4 -48.49 9.71 29.97
CA LYS A 4 -47.08 9.34 30.30
C LYS A 4 -46.41 8.52 29.19
N GLY A 5 -45.18 8.79 28.75
CA GLY A 5 -44.22 9.84 29.12
C GLY A 5 -42.81 9.53 28.59
N GLY A 6 -41.97 10.58 28.49
CA GLY A 6 -40.49 10.60 28.54
C GLY A 6 -39.73 10.01 27.34
N GLY A 7 -38.58 10.52 26.91
CA GLY A 7 -37.77 11.64 27.37
C GLY A 7 -36.27 11.38 27.14
N LYS A 8 -35.61 12.35 26.46
CA LYS A 8 -34.19 12.78 26.55
C LYS A 8 -33.04 11.94 25.97
N GLY A 9 -32.13 12.69 25.33
CA GLY A 9 -30.66 12.51 25.35
C GLY A 9 -30.08 12.14 23.99
N GLY A 10 -29.10 12.82 23.40
CA GLY A 10 -28.22 13.91 23.82
C GLY A 10 -26.97 13.93 22.92
N GLY A 11 -26.26 15.06 22.86
CA GLY A 11 -24.90 15.22 22.31
C GLY A 11 -24.83 15.54 20.81
N LYS A 12 -24.55 16.76 20.32
CA LYS A 12 -23.33 17.61 20.44
C LYS A 12 -22.01 16.88 20.17
N GLY A 13 -21.28 17.38 19.16
CA GLY A 13 -19.86 17.14 18.88
C GLY A 13 -19.66 17.13 17.36
N GLY A 14 -19.29 18.22 16.69
CA GLY A 14 -18.16 19.07 17.00
C GLY A 14 -16.90 18.42 16.42
N GLY A 15 -16.53 18.80 15.20
CA GLY A 15 -15.38 18.24 14.51
C GLY A 15 -14.97 18.99 13.25
N LYS A 16 -14.89 20.33 13.33
CA LYS A 16 -13.97 21.08 12.46
C LYS A 16 -12.56 20.58 12.79
N GLY A 17 -11.89 19.97 11.82
CA GLY A 17 -10.53 19.48 11.97
C GLY A 17 -9.77 19.62 10.65
N GLY A 18 -9.59 20.86 10.20
CA GLY A 18 -8.52 21.17 9.26
C GLY A 18 -7.18 20.87 9.93
N GLY A 19 -6.63 19.69 9.68
CA GLY A 19 -5.29 19.31 10.09
C GLY A 19 -4.42 19.17 8.84
N LYS A 20 -3.46 20.09 8.66
CA LYS A 20 -2.27 19.83 7.84
C LYS A 20 -1.45 18.74 8.55
N GLY A 21 -1.88 17.49 8.46
CA GLY A 21 -1.20 16.34 9.07
C GLY A 21 -0.30 15.68 8.04
N GLY A 22 1.01 15.95 8.11
CA GLY A 22 1.99 15.06 7.48
C GLY A 22 1.80 13.68 8.07
N GLY A 23 1.47 12.69 7.24
CA GLY A 23 1.20 11.34 7.73
C GLY A 23 2.48 10.74 8.30
N GLN A 24 2.32 9.85 9.27
CA GLN A 24 3.47 9.19 9.89
C GLN A 24 4.21 8.34 8.84
N PRO A 25 5.55 8.29 8.87
CA PRO A 25 6.32 7.45 7.96
C PRO A 25 5.96 5.98 8.19
N LYS A 26 5.55 5.32 7.12
CA LYS A 26 5.17 3.91 7.09
C LYS A 26 6.24 3.11 6.37
N THR A 27 6.66 1.99 6.97
CA THR A 27 7.52 1.02 6.30
C THR A 27 6.68 0.21 5.32
N ALA A 28 7.12 0.15 4.07
CA ALA A 28 6.54 -0.71 3.04
C ALA A 28 7.65 -1.36 2.19
N TYR A 29 7.25 -2.31 1.37
CA TYR A 29 8.14 -3.12 0.56
C TYR A 29 7.69 -3.11 -0.90
N HIS A 30 8.63 -2.85 -1.79
CA HIS A 30 8.46 -3.04 -3.23
C HIS A 30 9.21 -4.30 -3.64
N TYR A 31 8.47 -5.33 -4.04
CA TYR A 31 9.05 -6.57 -4.55
C TYR A 31 9.19 -6.49 -6.05
N THR A 32 10.36 -6.91 -6.55
CA THR A 32 10.71 -6.76 -7.96
C THR A 32 11.79 -7.78 -8.37
N SER A 33 12.25 -7.70 -9.62
CA SER A 33 13.37 -8.50 -10.10
C SER A 33 14.72 -7.94 -9.61
N PRO A 34 15.78 -8.75 -9.52
CA PRO A 34 17.11 -8.28 -9.12
C PRO A 34 17.64 -7.15 -10.02
N GLN A 35 17.36 -7.20 -11.33
CA GLN A 35 17.74 -6.16 -12.29
C GLN A 35 17.06 -4.83 -11.97
N ASN A 36 15.75 -4.84 -11.72
CA ASN A 36 15.00 -3.64 -11.38
C ASN A 36 15.41 -3.10 -10.00
N ALA A 37 15.67 -3.97 -9.03
CA ALA A 37 16.19 -3.55 -7.73
C ALA A 37 17.56 -2.85 -7.86
N LYS A 38 18.43 -3.34 -8.74
CA LYS A 38 19.71 -2.67 -9.05
C LYS A 38 19.49 -1.29 -9.65
N GLN A 39 18.57 -1.16 -10.61
CA GLN A 39 18.22 0.15 -11.19
C GLN A 39 17.68 1.11 -10.14
N ILE A 40 16.73 0.67 -9.30
CA ILE A 40 16.18 1.49 -8.21
C ILE A 40 17.29 1.93 -7.25
N LYS A 41 18.23 1.03 -6.91
CA LYS A 41 19.38 1.37 -6.06
C LYS A 41 20.29 2.43 -6.70
N GLN A 42 20.43 2.42 -8.03
CA GLN A 42 21.26 3.37 -8.76
C GLN A 42 20.57 4.73 -8.95
N THR A 43 19.27 4.74 -9.23
CA THR A 43 18.53 5.96 -9.54
C THR A 43 17.87 6.61 -8.32
N GLY A 44 17.65 5.84 -7.25
CA GLY A 44 16.83 6.25 -6.12
C GLY A 44 15.35 6.38 -6.46
N VAL A 45 14.88 5.79 -7.58
CA VAL A 45 13.50 5.95 -8.05
C VAL A 45 12.85 4.61 -8.34
N ILE A 46 11.64 4.42 -7.81
CA ILE A 46 10.73 3.35 -8.21
C ILE A 46 9.76 3.92 -9.25
N HIS A 47 9.89 3.45 -10.48
CA HIS A 47 9.00 3.87 -11.56
C HIS A 47 7.62 3.22 -11.44
N PRO A 48 6.55 3.96 -11.78
CA PRO A 48 5.20 3.44 -11.69
C PRO A 48 4.93 2.42 -12.79
N SER A 49 4.06 1.45 -12.50
CA SER A 49 3.56 0.55 -13.53
C SER A 49 2.60 1.29 -14.47
N GLN A 50 2.77 1.08 -15.78
CA GLN A 50 1.87 1.62 -16.80
C GLN A 50 0.54 0.84 -16.88
N GLN A 51 0.55 -0.41 -16.44
CA GLN A 51 -0.62 -1.28 -16.40
C GLN A 51 -0.63 -2.04 -15.08
N GLY A 52 -1.69 -1.91 -14.31
CA GLY A 52 -1.81 -2.63 -13.05
C GLY A 52 -3.25 -2.69 -12.56
N ALA A 53 -3.49 -3.62 -11.63
CA ALA A 53 -4.84 -3.99 -11.19
C ALA A 53 -5.64 -2.84 -10.56
N PHE A 54 -4.96 -1.80 -10.09
CA PHE A 54 -5.59 -0.64 -9.45
C PHE A 54 -5.38 0.66 -10.25
N GLY A 55 -5.04 0.53 -11.54
CA GLY A 55 -4.82 1.64 -12.46
C GLY A 55 -3.37 1.78 -12.92
N ALA A 56 -3.22 2.58 -13.98
CA ALA A 56 -1.94 2.99 -14.53
C ALA A 56 -1.26 4.04 -13.62
N ASN A 57 0.03 4.27 -13.87
CA ASN A 57 0.84 5.29 -13.20
C ASN A 57 0.88 5.14 -11.67
N LYS A 58 0.96 3.89 -11.18
CA LYS A 58 1.05 3.59 -9.74
C LYS A 58 2.26 2.74 -9.40
N VAL A 59 2.92 3.04 -8.29
CA VAL A 59 3.89 2.17 -7.63
C VAL A 59 3.15 1.29 -6.64
N TYR A 60 3.39 -0.02 -6.71
CA TYR A 60 2.72 -1.03 -5.88
C TYR A 60 3.64 -1.44 -4.73
N LEU A 61 3.07 -1.46 -3.52
CA LEU A 61 3.75 -1.70 -2.27
C LEU A 61 2.95 -2.66 -1.40
N THR A 62 3.61 -3.29 -0.44
CA THR A 62 2.97 -4.08 0.62
C THR A 62 3.66 -3.82 1.95
N THR A 63 2.95 -4.03 3.05
CA THR A 63 3.56 -4.03 4.40
C THR A 63 4.02 -5.42 4.83
N ILE A 64 3.84 -6.45 3.98
CA ILE A 64 4.28 -7.82 4.26
C ILE A 64 5.80 -7.93 4.10
N PRO A 65 6.54 -8.33 5.15
CA PRO A 65 7.99 -8.43 5.11
C PRO A 65 8.48 -9.69 4.37
N PRO A 66 9.76 -9.70 3.90
CA PRO A 66 10.30 -10.80 3.12
C PRO A 66 10.36 -12.13 3.89
N SER A 67 10.35 -12.09 5.23
CA SER A 67 10.34 -13.28 6.09
C SER A 67 9.12 -14.18 5.92
N VAL A 68 8.03 -13.68 5.34
CA VAL A 68 6.81 -14.47 5.06
C VAL A 68 7.01 -15.43 3.87
N GLY A 69 8.04 -15.22 3.06
CA GLY A 69 8.41 -16.10 1.96
C GLY A 69 7.81 -15.73 0.60
N ARG A 70 8.54 -16.07 -0.47
CA ARG A 70 8.29 -15.59 -1.84
C ARG A 70 6.91 -15.98 -2.38
N LYS A 71 6.48 -17.22 -2.17
CA LYS A 71 5.16 -17.72 -2.60
C LYS A 71 4.01 -16.89 -2.02
N ALA A 72 4.05 -16.61 -0.72
CA ALA A 72 3.03 -15.82 -0.06
C ALA A 72 3.04 -14.35 -0.55
N ILE A 73 4.23 -13.77 -0.73
CA ILE A 73 4.41 -12.42 -1.28
C ILE A 73 3.88 -12.32 -2.71
N ALA A 74 4.18 -13.32 -3.56
CA ALA A 74 3.71 -13.34 -4.93
C ALA A 74 2.18 -13.45 -5.00
N ASN A 75 1.57 -14.31 -4.19
CA ASN A 75 0.12 -14.43 -4.10
C ASN A 75 -0.54 -13.14 -3.58
N ASN A 76 0.08 -12.48 -2.59
CA ASN A 76 -0.38 -11.19 -2.11
C ASN A 76 -0.36 -10.12 -3.21
N ASN A 77 0.73 -10.02 -3.96
CA ASN A 77 0.92 -8.93 -4.92
C ASN A 77 0.16 -9.17 -6.23
N TYR A 78 0.06 -10.42 -6.68
CA TYR A 78 -0.43 -10.76 -8.04
C TYR A 78 -1.66 -11.68 -8.05
N ALA A 79 -2.24 -12.02 -6.90
CA ALA A 79 -3.38 -12.94 -6.79
C ALA A 79 -3.13 -14.25 -7.56
N GLY A 80 -4.05 -14.66 -8.44
CA GLY A 80 -3.91 -15.88 -9.26
C GLY A 80 -2.68 -15.89 -10.17
N GLY A 81 -2.10 -14.72 -10.49
CA GLY A 81 -0.85 -14.60 -11.24
C GLY A 81 0.42 -14.80 -10.40
N GLY A 82 0.30 -14.95 -9.08
CA GLY A 82 1.40 -15.10 -8.13
C GLY A 82 2.43 -16.16 -8.54
N PRO A 83 2.03 -17.42 -8.76
CA PRO A 83 2.98 -18.49 -9.10
C PRO A 83 3.79 -18.20 -10.37
N GLY A 84 3.18 -17.59 -11.38
CA GLY A 84 3.89 -17.20 -12.61
C GLY A 84 4.92 -16.11 -12.37
N ARG A 85 4.56 -15.10 -11.57
CA ARG A 85 5.43 -13.98 -11.21
C ARG A 85 6.58 -14.38 -10.29
N GLU A 86 6.34 -15.33 -9.38
CA GLU A 86 7.38 -15.95 -8.57
C GLU A 86 8.42 -16.65 -9.46
N ARG A 87 7.97 -17.50 -10.40
CA ARG A 87 8.88 -18.21 -11.33
C ARG A 87 9.65 -17.25 -12.24
N GLN A 88 9.05 -16.14 -12.66
CA GLN A 88 9.71 -15.08 -13.43
C GLN A 88 10.70 -14.25 -12.60
N GLY A 89 10.74 -14.44 -11.28
CA GLY A 89 11.65 -13.75 -10.39
C GLY A 89 11.22 -12.33 -10.02
N ASN A 90 9.94 -11.97 -10.22
CA ASN A 90 9.42 -10.63 -9.91
C ASN A 90 9.28 -10.35 -8.41
N VAL A 91 9.60 -11.33 -7.56
CA VAL A 91 9.68 -11.19 -6.10
C VAL A 91 11.01 -11.67 -5.54
N ASN A 92 12.04 -11.81 -6.39
CA ASN A 92 13.36 -12.29 -5.97
C ASN A 92 14.22 -11.19 -5.34
N ALA A 93 13.82 -9.92 -5.48
CA ALA A 93 14.44 -8.80 -4.79
C ALA A 93 13.37 -7.95 -4.11
N VAL A 94 13.79 -7.20 -3.09
CA VAL A 94 12.92 -6.31 -2.32
C VAL A 94 13.63 -5.00 -2.02
N VAL A 95 12.88 -3.91 -2.16
CA VAL A 95 13.30 -2.57 -1.72
C VAL A 95 12.42 -2.18 -0.54
N LYS A 96 13.03 -1.99 0.63
CA LYS A 96 12.35 -1.46 1.82
C LYS A 96 12.29 0.06 1.70
N VAL A 97 11.10 0.62 1.83
CA VAL A 97 10.86 2.06 1.69
C VAL A 97 10.19 2.61 2.94
N LYS A 98 10.53 3.85 3.32
CA LYS A 98 9.77 4.65 4.27
C LYS A 98 8.98 5.67 3.47
N VAL A 99 7.66 5.65 3.57
CA VAL A 99 6.79 6.57 2.83
C VAL A 99 5.79 7.17 3.81
N ASP A 100 5.55 8.47 3.72
CA ASP A 100 4.47 9.12 4.46
C ASP A 100 3.14 8.40 4.16
N SER A 101 2.46 7.92 5.21
CA SER A 101 1.22 7.16 5.05
C SER A 101 0.11 7.91 4.32
N SER A 102 0.11 9.25 4.37
CA SER A 102 -0.86 10.09 3.65
C SER A 102 -0.67 10.05 2.13
N LYS A 103 0.51 9.62 1.65
CA LYS A 103 0.82 9.43 0.22
C LYS A 103 0.52 8.01 -0.26
N LEU A 104 0.01 7.14 0.61
CA LEU A 104 -0.32 5.76 0.29
C LEU A 104 -1.83 5.55 0.27
N THR A 105 -2.33 4.96 -0.80
CA THR A 105 -3.70 4.46 -0.87
C THR A 105 -3.71 2.99 -0.53
N ARG A 106 -4.49 2.58 0.48
CA ARG A 106 -4.76 1.15 0.72
C ARG A 106 -5.82 0.69 -0.28
N GLU A 107 -5.43 -0.21 -1.17
CA GLU A 107 -6.35 -0.72 -2.19
C GLU A 107 -7.26 -1.82 -1.62
N ALA A 108 -8.53 -1.81 -2.03
CA ALA A 108 -9.51 -2.83 -1.71
C ALA A 108 -9.26 -4.08 -2.56
N ALA A 109 -8.23 -4.84 -2.21
CA ALA A 109 -7.82 -6.02 -2.96
C ALA A 109 -8.61 -7.27 -2.53
N PRO A 110 -9.21 -8.03 -3.47
CA PRO A 110 -9.89 -9.29 -3.17
C PRO A 110 -8.99 -10.27 -2.42
N GLY A 111 -9.59 -11.11 -1.56
CA GLY A 111 -8.90 -12.16 -0.82
C GLY A 111 -8.03 -11.66 0.33
N GLY A 112 -8.34 -10.49 0.90
CA GLY A 112 -7.64 -9.95 2.08
C GLY A 112 -6.20 -9.47 1.80
N ARG A 113 -5.86 -9.23 0.54
CA ARG A 113 -4.48 -8.88 0.15
C ARG A 113 -4.07 -7.52 0.73
N ASN A 114 -2.80 -7.42 1.07
CA ASN A 114 -2.13 -6.24 1.56
C ASN A 114 -1.47 -5.50 0.40
N VAL A 115 -2.20 -4.58 -0.23
CA VAL A 115 -1.70 -3.80 -1.35
C VAL A 115 -1.87 -2.31 -1.07
N TYR A 116 -0.76 -1.59 -1.11
CA TYR A 116 -0.72 -0.14 -1.07
C TYR A 116 -0.25 0.39 -2.42
N THR A 117 -0.74 1.55 -2.81
CA THR A 117 -0.28 2.24 -4.02
C THR A 117 0.19 3.65 -3.70
N HIS A 118 1.16 4.11 -4.48
CA HIS A 118 1.60 5.50 -4.54
C HIS A 118 1.44 5.97 -5.99
N THR A 119 0.85 7.15 -6.20
CA THR A 119 0.64 7.70 -7.55
C THR A 119 1.94 8.31 -8.09
N GLY A 120 2.29 7.97 -9.33
CA GLY A 120 3.51 8.42 -9.97
C GLY A 120 4.77 7.76 -9.42
N ALA A 121 5.93 8.23 -9.90
CA ALA A 121 7.22 7.73 -9.46
C ALA A 121 7.45 8.01 -7.97
N LEU A 122 7.97 7.03 -7.26
CA LEU A 122 8.35 7.16 -5.86
C LEU A 122 9.85 7.38 -5.77
N LYS A 123 10.25 8.57 -5.31
CA LYS A 123 11.65 8.87 -4.98
C LYS A 123 11.97 8.31 -3.60
N LEU A 124 13.13 7.69 -3.50
CA LEU A 124 13.67 7.17 -2.25
C LEU A 124 14.61 8.23 -1.70
N ASP A 125 14.35 8.68 -0.48
CA ASP A 125 15.30 9.52 0.24
C ASP A 125 16.51 8.63 0.57
N GLY A 126 17.66 8.97 -0.05
CA GLY A 126 18.91 8.19 0.02
C GLY A 126 19.54 8.16 1.40
#